data_AF-K6YJK4-F1
#
_entry.id   AF-K6YJK4-F1
#
_cell.length_a   1.000
_cell.length_b   1.000
_cell.length_c   1.000
_cell.angle_alpha   90.00
_cell.angle_beta   90.00
_cell.angle_gamma   90.00
#
_symmetry.space_group_name_H-M   'P 1'
#
loop_
_entity.id
_entity.type
_entity.pdbx_description
1 polymer ?
#
loop_
_entity_poly.entity_id
_entity_poly.type
_entity_poly.pdbx_seq_one_letter_code
_entity_poly.pdbx_strand_id
1 'polypeptide(L)'
;MAGSLTNGLLKRGDSLAVSQGQLTITPKSGEPVPLDWLAANRRKIMSEIAMQSGHSIYSYAYYQTGIYNNGRSPGVMIRFVDLLTGEDAYAVFNADLKRQRTTKNKRAGEPLPEGQFRIGERSALYLLWIKTPLDIPRRFAEWHKSMSKLQQVYFVAQSSSGGKLANKSIQPLALSTTKLMQLFGDNVATSQRQGSDNLGTSNGDKLRGQRLVTSSGDKHIARTQASNALEPDPKCVSKQVRVSESAGNLSACATNRVLSNQVMTCEVVPISHTKKLPQEQSNEEWLQDYDSAS
;
A
#
# COMPACT_ATOMS: atom_id res chain seq x y z
N MET A 1 5.64 2.71 -27.59
CA MET A 1 5.17 2.68 -26.18
C MET A 1 6.35 2.25 -25.33
N ALA A 2 6.83 3.09 -24.41
CA ALA A 2 7.89 2.69 -23.48
C ALA A 2 7.38 1.51 -22.64
N GLY A 3 8.05 0.35 -22.69
CA GLY A 3 7.55 -0.87 -22.06
C GLY A 3 7.60 -0.80 -20.53
N SER A 4 6.51 -1.14 -19.84
CA SER A 4 6.41 -1.12 -18.35
C SER A 4 7.66 -1.69 -17.66
N LEU A 5 8.18 -0.95 -16.67
CA LEU A 5 9.35 -1.38 -15.88
C LEU A 5 9.05 -2.70 -15.15
N THR A 6 7.86 -2.81 -14.58
CA THR A 6 7.36 -4.01 -13.89
C THR A 6 7.35 -5.21 -14.83
N ASN A 7 6.87 -5.03 -16.06
CA ASN A 7 6.89 -6.09 -17.07
C ASN A 7 8.33 -6.46 -17.47
N GLY A 8 9.24 -5.50 -17.57
CA GLY A 8 10.67 -5.74 -17.82
C GLY A 8 11.30 -6.64 -16.75
N LEU A 9 11.09 -6.34 -15.47
CA LEU A 9 11.57 -7.16 -14.35
C LEU A 9 11.02 -8.59 -14.40
N LEU A 10 9.71 -8.74 -14.64
CA LEU A 10 9.08 -10.06 -14.75
C LEU A 10 9.61 -10.86 -15.93
N LYS A 11 9.84 -10.22 -17.09
CA LYS A 11 10.41 -10.85 -18.29
C LYS A 11 11.85 -11.30 -18.10
N ARG A 12 12.64 -10.57 -17.31
CA ARG A 12 13.99 -10.96 -16.89
C ARG A 12 13.97 -12.20 -15.96
N GLY A 13 12.81 -12.51 -15.39
CA GLY A 13 12.59 -13.64 -14.49
C GLY A 13 12.68 -13.26 -13.02
N ASP A 14 12.69 -11.97 -12.69
CA ASP A 14 12.64 -11.52 -11.31
C ASP A 14 11.26 -11.75 -10.72
N SER A 15 11.23 -12.11 -9.45
CA SER A 15 9.98 -12.31 -8.72
C SER A 15 9.63 -11.05 -7.93
N LEU A 16 8.44 -10.51 -8.16
CA LEU A 16 7.91 -9.39 -7.38
C LEU A 16 6.87 -9.90 -6.40
N ALA A 17 6.82 -9.31 -5.20
CA ALA A 17 5.76 -9.52 -4.24
C ALA A 17 5.51 -8.23 -3.45
N VAL A 18 4.29 -8.05 -2.96
CA VAL A 18 3.98 -7.02 -1.98
C VAL A 18 3.49 -7.71 -0.72
N SER A 19 4.21 -7.54 0.39
CA SER A 19 3.86 -8.14 1.68
C SER A 19 3.75 -7.05 2.74
N GLN A 20 2.62 -7.04 3.45
CA GLN A 20 2.31 -6.01 4.46
C GLN A 20 2.56 -4.56 3.96
N GLY A 21 2.26 -4.31 2.69
CA GLY A 21 2.43 -3.03 2.01
C GLY A 21 3.85 -2.69 1.58
N GLN A 22 4.85 -3.56 1.77
CA GLN A 22 6.20 -3.38 1.27
C GLN A 22 6.45 -4.18 -0.01
N LEU A 23 6.98 -3.49 -1.04
CA LEU A 23 7.43 -4.12 -2.28
C LEU A 23 8.74 -4.86 -2.02
N THR A 24 8.75 -6.14 -2.36
CA THR A 24 9.95 -7.00 -2.36
C THR A 24 10.20 -7.48 -3.78
N ILE A 25 11.44 -7.39 -4.22
CA ILE A 25 11.91 -7.91 -5.50
C ILE A 25 12.97 -8.95 -5.18
N THR A 26 12.76 -10.17 -5.64
CA THR A 26 13.72 -11.27 -5.55
C THR A 26 14.32 -11.47 -6.94
N PRO A 27 15.56 -11.02 -7.17
CA PRO A 27 16.18 -11.11 -8.49
C PRO A 27 16.49 -12.55 -8.86
N LYS A 28 16.42 -12.86 -10.15
CA LYS A 28 16.80 -14.19 -10.64
C LYS A 28 18.27 -14.51 -10.37
N SER A 29 19.14 -13.49 -10.35
CA SER A 29 20.57 -13.64 -10.03
C SER A 29 20.82 -14.07 -8.57
N GLY A 30 19.87 -13.82 -7.67
CA GLY A 30 20.04 -14.03 -6.22
C GLY A 30 20.75 -12.88 -5.50
N GLU A 31 21.23 -11.88 -6.23
CA GLU A 31 21.87 -10.69 -5.66
C GLU A 31 20.82 -9.72 -5.09
N PRO A 32 21.14 -8.95 -4.04
CA PRO A 32 20.20 -7.99 -3.47
C PRO A 32 19.96 -6.82 -4.42
N VAL A 33 18.70 -6.39 -4.53
CA VAL A 33 18.37 -5.18 -5.30
C VAL A 33 19.04 -3.95 -4.67
N PRO A 34 19.77 -3.13 -5.45
CA PRO A 34 20.34 -1.89 -4.96
C PRO A 34 19.28 -0.99 -4.29
N LEU A 35 19.54 -0.59 -3.05
CA LEU A 35 18.56 0.14 -2.22
C LEU A 35 18.15 1.48 -2.85
N ASP A 36 19.12 2.20 -3.40
CA ASP A 36 18.88 3.51 -4.03
C ASP A 36 18.04 3.39 -5.29
N TRP A 37 18.30 2.35 -6.10
CA TRP A 37 17.50 2.05 -7.27
C TRP A 37 16.06 1.71 -6.88
N LEU A 38 15.87 0.87 -5.85
CA LEU A 38 14.53 0.54 -5.37
C LEU A 38 13.82 1.77 -4.82
N ALA A 39 14.51 2.65 -4.09
CA ALA A 39 13.94 3.89 -3.58
C ALA A 39 13.43 4.81 -4.71
N ALA A 40 14.18 4.93 -5.80
CA ALA A 40 13.79 5.75 -6.95
C ALA A 40 12.64 5.14 -7.78
N ASN A 41 12.59 3.81 -7.90
CA ASN A 41 11.68 3.13 -8.83
C ASN A 41 10.42 2.55 -8.18
N ARG A 42 10.39 2.36 -6.86
CA ARG A 42 9.28 1.72 -6.15
C ARG A 42 7.92 2.35 -6.46
N ARG A 43 7.83 3.69 -6.46
CA ARG A 43 6.57 4.39 -6.76
C ARG A 43 6.10 4.06 -8.18
N LYS A 44 7.00 4.05 -9.16
CA LYS A 44 6.69 3.74 -10.56
C LYS A 44 6.18 2.31 -10.72
N ILE A 45 6.87 1.33 -10.11
CA ILE A 45 6.45 -0.08 -10.09
C ILE A 45 5.05 -0.20 -9.48
N MET A 46 4.81 0.43 -8.34
CA MET A 46 3.51 0.36 -7.66
C MET A 46 2.38 1.06 -8.44
N SER A 47 2.66 2.15 -9.13
CA SER A 47 1.72 2.79 -10.05
C SER A 47 1.37 1.90 -11.24
N GLU A 48 2.36 1.23 -11.83
CA GLU A 48 2.12 0.25 -12.90
C GLU A 48 1.26 -0.93 -12.40
N ILE A 49 1.50 -1.42 -11.18
CA ILE A 49 0.66 -2.46 -10.55
C ILE A 49 -0.77 -1.94 -10.33
N ALA A 50 -0.95 -0.70 -9.87
CA ALA A 50 -2.27 -0.10 -9.70
C ALA A 50 -3.03 -0.05 -11.03
N MET A 51 -2.39 0.49 -12.08
CA MET A 51 -2.95 0.60 -13.43
C MET A 51 -3.30 -0.77 -14.01
N GLN A 52 -2.39 -1.74 -13.94
CA GLN A 52 -2.60 -3.08 -14.49
C GLN A 52 -3.68 -3.87 -13.74
N SER A 53 -3.77 -3.69 -12.41
CA SER A 53 -4.80 -4.34 -11.61
C SER A 53 -6.17 -3.66 -11.70
N GLY A 54 -6.23 -2.39 -12.10
CA GLY A 54 -7.46 -1.59 -12.07
C GLY A 54 -7.99 -1.32 -10.65
N HIS A 55 -7.14 -1.46 -9.62
CA HIS A 55 -7.51 -1.24 -8.23
C HIS A 55 -6.75 -0.04 -7.66
N SER A 56 -7.44 0.77 -6.83
CA SER A 56 -6.82 1.86 -6.08
C SER A 56 -5.76 1.34 -5.11
N ILE A 57 -4.55 1.87 -5.23
CA ILE A 57 -3.44 1.63 -4.32
C ILE A 57 -3.03 2.99 -3.76
N TYR A 58 -3.04 3.12 -2.44
CA TYR A 58 -2.78 4.40 -1.78
C TYR A 58 -1.35 4.48 -1.29
N SER A 59 -0.65 5.54 -1.69
CA SER A 59 0.66 5.92 -1.16
C SER A 59 0.49 7.02 -0.12
N TYR A 60 1.18 6.91 1.01
CA TYR A 60 1.25 8.00 1.98
C TYR A 60 1.90 9.26 1.36
N ALA A 61 1.32 10.43 1.62
CA ALA A 61 1.87 11.73 1.23
C ALA A 61 2.45 12.47 2.44
N TYR A 62 1.58 12.87 3.37
CA TYR A 62 1.93 13.56 4.60
C TYR A 62 0.81 13.41 5.64
N TYR A 63 1.02 13.97 6.83
CA TYR A 63 0.00 14.06 7.87
C TYR A 63 -0.13 15.48 8.41
N GLN A 64 -1.29 15.78 8.96
CA GLN A 64 -1.57 17.02 9.68
C GLN A 64 -2.32 16.70 10.98
N THR A 65 -2.05 17.47 12.02
CA THR A 65 -2.80 17.43 13.28
C THR A 65 -3.84 18.53 13.29
N GLY A 66 -5.03 18.27 13.83
CA GLY A 66 -6.06 19.28 13.90
C GLY A 66 -7.30 18.84 14.68
N ILE A 67 -8.27 19.75 14.77
CA ILE A 67 -9.58 19.46 15.33
C ILE A 67 -10.55 19.24 14.16
N TYR A 68 -11.07 18.03 14.06
CA TYR A 68 -11.94 17.58 12.97
C TYR A 68 -13.37 17.36 13.48
N ASN A 69 -14.27 16.98 12.56
CA ASN A 69 -15.70 16.78 12.83
C ASN A 69 -16.37 18.05 13.40
N ASN A 70 -16.20 19.19 12.70
CA ASN A 70 -16.74 20.50 13.11
C ASN A 70 -16.29 20.92 14.51
N GLY A 71 -14.99 20.77 14.81
CA GLY A 71 -14.41 21.21 16.08
C GLY A 71 -14.59 20.23 17.25
N ARG A 72 -15.11 19.03 17.02
CA ARG A 72 -15.46 18.08 18.11
C ARG A 72 -14.35 17.11 18.49
N SER A 73 -13.49 16.74 17.54
CA SER A 73 -12.58 15.62 17.74
C SER A 73 -11.14 15.98 17.36
N PRO A 74 -10.21 16.06 18.32
CA PRO A 74 -8.79 16.20 18.00
C PRO A 74 -8.28 14.93 17.32
N GLY A 75 -7.41 15.09 16.33
CA GLY A 75 -6.93 13.96 15.55
C GLY A 75 -5.73 14.23 14.66
N VAL A 76 -5.38 13.19 13.91
CA VAL A 76 -4.37 13.16 12.87
C VAL A 76 -5.07 12.83 11.56
N MET A 77 -5.04 13.75 10.61
CA MET A 77 -5.37 13.48 9.22
C MET A 77 -4.13 12.93 8.52
N ILE A 78 -4.24 11.74 7.94
CA ILE A 78 -3.25 11.19 7.02
C ILE A 78 -3.77 11.42 5.60
N ARG A 79 -2.94 12.02 4.76
CA ARG A 79 -3.21 12.17 3.34
C ARG A 79 -2.48 11.09 2.54
N PHE A 80 -3.18 10.60 1.53
CA PHE A 80 -2.73 9.61 0.58
C PHE A 80 -2.93 10.12 -0.83
N VAL A 81 -2.15 9.58 -1.76
CA VAL A 81 -2.37 9.72 -3.20
C VAL A 81 -2.80 8.36 -3.71
N ASP A 82 -3.90 8.30 -4.46
CA ASP A 82 -4.29 7.11 -5.21
C ASP A 82 -3.36 6.97 -6.42
N LEU A 83 -2.61 5.88 -6.48
CA LEU A 83 -1.69 5.61 -7.57
C LEU A 83 -2.38 5.22 -8.89
N LEU A 84 -3.68 4.89 -8.84
CA LEU A 84 -4.48 4.60 -10.03
C LEU A 84 -4.97 5.88 -10.70
N THR A 85 -5.57 6.79 -9.93
CA THR A 85 -6.21 8.01 -10.47
C THR A 85 -5.35 9.27 -10.33
N GLY A 86 -4.36 9.26 -9.45
CA GLY A 86 -3.58 10.43 -9.06
C GLY A 86 -4.29 11.36 -8.08
N GLU A 87 -5.51 11.03 -7.64
CA GLU A 87 -6.30 11.89 -6.76
C GLU A 87 -5.87 11.79 -5.29
N ASP A 88 -6.10 12.88 -4.56
CA ASP A 88 -5.90 12.95 -3.12
C ASP A 88 -7.01 12.20 -2.37
N ALA A 89 -6.61 11.37 -1.41
CA ALA A 89 -7.50 10.72 -0.46
C ALA A 89 -7.03 10.98 0.97
N TYR A 90 -7.92 10.92 1.96
CA TYR A 90 -7.53 11.17 3.36
C TYR A 90 -8.27 10.31 4.38
N ALA A 91 -7.63 10.08 5.52
CA ALA A 91 -8.25 9.41 6.67
C ALA A 91 -7.94 10.19 7.96
N VAL A 92 -8.92 10.30 8.85
CA VAL A 92 -8.77 11.07 10.10
C VAL A 92 -8.86 10.15 11.30
N PHE A 93 -7.80 10.07 12.10
CA PHE A 93 -7.71 9.23 13.28
C PHE A 93 -7.75 10.07 14.55
N ASN A 94 -8.46 9.62 15.58
CA ASN A 94 -8.50 10.30 16.87
C ASN A 94 -7.12 10.26 17.55
N ALA A 95 -6.70 11.40 18.11
CA ALA A 95 -5.43 11.54 18.80
C ALA A 95 -5.48 12.69 19.82
N ASP A 96 -4.65 12.60 20.85
CA ASP A 96 -4.51 13.67 21.84
C ASP A 96 -3.54 14.73 21.32
N LEU A 97 -4.02 15.97 21.24
CA LEU A 97 -3.24 17.16 20.83
C LEU A 97 -2.87 18.07 22.00
N LYS A 98 -3.15 17.64 23.24
CA LYS A 98 -2.92 18.42 24.46
C LYS A 98 -1.92 17.72 25.38
N ARG A 99 -1.23 18.51 26.20
CA ARG A 99 -0.29 18.02 27.23
C ARG A 99 -1.05 17.33 28.36
N GLN A 100 -0.68 16.10 28.68
CA GLN A 100 -1.29 15.37 29.82
C GLN A 100 -0.69 15.74 31.18
N ARG A 101 0.51 16.33 31.23
CA ARG A 101 1.21 16.66 32.48
C ARG A 101 1.74 18.09 32.42
N THR A 102 1.72 18.76 33.57
CA THR A 102 2.42 20.03 33.77
C THR A 102 3.92 19.77 33.85
N THR A 103 4.69 20.58 33.16
CA THR A 103 6.15 20.64 33.18
C THR A 103 6.57 22.03 33.62
N LYS A 104 7.86 22.23 33.94
CA LYS A 104 8.39 23.53 34.35
C LYS A 104 7.99 24.69 33.42
N ASN A 105 7.87 24.41 32.12
CA ASN A 105 7.66 25.45 31.11
C ASN A 105 6.23 25.52 30.55
N LYS A 106 5.38 24.50 30.78
CA LYS A 106 4.06 24.35 30.13
C LYS A 106 3.09 23.56 31.01
N ARG A 107 1.82 23.97 31.08
CA ARG A 107 0.78 23.32 31.90
C ARG A 107 0.12 22.14 31.19
N ALA A 108 -0.47 21.24 31.98
CA ALA A 108 -1.39 20.24 31.44
C ALA A 108 -2.60 20.94 30.77
N GLY A 109 -3.12 20.34 29.69
CA GLY A 109 -4.20 20.91 28.88
C GLY A 109 -3.74 21.88 27.78
N GLU A 110 -2.54 22.43 27.87
CA GLU A 110 -1.97 23.26 26.79
C GLU A 110 -1.73 22.44 25.51
N PRO A 111 -1.80 23.05 24.31
CA PRO A 111 -1.55 22.37 23.06
C PRO A 111 -0.13 21.80 22.99
N LEU A 112 0.00 20.65 22.33
CA LEU A 112 1.29 20.14 21.88
C LEU A 112 1.85 21.04 20.76
N PRO A 113 3.17 21.00 20.53
CA PRO A 113 3.76 21.64 19.35
C PRO A 113 3.08 21.15 18.07
N GLU A 114 3.11 21.97 17.03
CA GLU A 114 2.51 21.64 15.74
C GLU A 114 3.02 20.30 15.20
N GLY A 115 2.12 19.50 14.63
CA GLY A 115 2.41 18.14 14.14
C GLY A 115 2.61 17.10 15.24
N GLN A 116 2.75 17.48 16.51
CA GLN A 116 2.86 16.51 17.59
C GLN A 116 1.49 16.04 18.07
N PHE A 117 1.38 14.74 18.26
CA PHE A 117 0.20 14.09 18.78
C PHE A 117 0.59 12.90 19.66
N ARG A 118 -0.38 12.40 20.44
CA ARG A 118 -0.26 11.15 21.17
C ARG A 118 -1.42 10.24 20.82
N ILE A 119 -1.14 8.95 20.78
CA ILE A 119 -2.15 7.91 20.63
C ILE A 119 -1.98 6.85 21.70
N GLY A 120 -3.01 6.05 21.94
CA GLY A 120 -2.94 4.86 22.80
C GLY A 120 -3.00 3.56 21.99
N GLU A 121 -2.74 2.43 22.66
CA GLU A 121 -2.70 1.08 22.07
C GLU A 121 -4.02 0.63 21.42
N ARG A 122 -5.14 1.18 21.86
CA ARG A 122 -6.46 0.87 21.31
C ARG A 122 -6.92 1.84 20.23
N SER A 123 -6.08 2.82 19.88
CA SER A 123 -6.42 3.78 18.84
C SER A 123 -6.41 3.12 17.45
N ALA A 124 -7.29 3.58 16.56
CA ALA A 124 -7.35 3.07 15.20
C ALA A 124 -6.04 3.30 14.43
N LEU A 125 -5.29 4.37 14.75
CA LEU A 125 -3.97 4.61 14.14
C LEU A 125 -2.93 3.59 14.62
N TYR A 126 -2.93 3.25 15.91
CA TYR A 126 -2.07 2.19 16.44
C TYR A 126 -2.39 0.84 15.78
N LEU A 127 -3.69 0.50 15.68
CA LEU A 127 -4.15 -0.74 15.05
C LEU A 127 -3.82 -0.81 13.55
N LEU A 128 -3.80 0.31 12.85
CA LEU A 128 -3.31 0.38 11.48
C LEU A 128 -1.79 0.11 11.43
N TRP A 129 -1.04 0.75 12.32
CA TRP A 129 0.43 0.65 12.35
C TRP A 129 0.93 -0.77 12.57
N ILE A 130 0.35 -1.49 13.53
CA ILE A 130 0.79 -2.87 13.85
C ILE A 130 0.52 -3.88 12.72
N LYS A 131 -0.28 -3.52 11.71
CA LYS A 131 -0.46 -4.34 10.50
C LYS A 131 0.70 -4.19 9.52
N THR A 132 1.45 -3.08 9.62
CA THR A 132 2.63 -2.80 8.81
C THR A 132 3.86 -3.51 9.40
N PRO A 133 4.93 -3.70 8.62
CA PRO A 133 6.19 -4.26 9.12
C PRO A 133 7.08 -3.19 9.79
N LEU A 134 6.56 -1.99 10.05
CA LEU A 134 7.34 -0.89 10.62
C LEU A 134 7.55 -1.05 12.12
N ASP A 135 8.73 -0.66 12.60
CA ASP A 135 9.02 -0.65 14.03
C ASP A 135 8.01 0.21 14.81
N ILE A 136 7.56 -0.32 15.93
CA ILE A 136 6.67 0.40 16.84
C ILE A 136 7.51 1.45 17.59
N PRO A 137 7.11 2.73 17.59
CA PRO A 137 7.80 3.76 18.35
C PRO A 137 7.85 3.41 19.84
N ARG A 138 9.04 3.49 20.46
CA ARG A 138 9.25 3.13 21.87
C ARG A 138 8.32 3.87 22.84
N ARG A 139 7.95 5.11 22.52
CA ARG A 139 7.10 5.97 23.37
C ARG A 139 5.91 6.50 22.58
N PHE A 140 4.73 6.51 23.21
CA PHE A 140 3.51 7.07 22.61
C PHE A 140 3.61 8.55 22.18
N ALA A 141 4.50 9.32 22.81
CA ALA A 141 4.74 10.71 22.45
C ALA A 141 5.62 10.89 21.20
N GLU A 142 6.27 9.84 20.70
CA GLU A 142 7.22 9.90 19.58
C GLU A 142 6.64 9.40 18.25
N TRP A 143 5.36 9.05 18.22
CA TRP A 143 4.69 8.53 17.03
C TRP A 143 4.80 9.48 15.84
N HIS A 144 4.70 10.79 16.09
CA HIS A 144 4.87 11.84 15.08
C HIS A 144 6.22 11.76 14.33
N LYS A 145 7.30 11.30 14.99
CA LYS A 145 8.63 11.15 14.39
C LYS A 145 8.70 9.99 13.39
N SER A 146 7.82 9.00 13.56
CA SER A 146 7.83 7.80 12.73
C SER A 146 6.91 7.92 11.51
N MET A 147 6.00 8.91 11.47
CA MET A 147 4.99 9.03 10.40
C MET A 147 5.56 9.01 8.98
N SER A 148 6.76 9.55 8.76
CA SER A 148 7.42 9.52 7.45
C SER A 148 7.77 8.09 6.98
N LYS A 149 7.94 7.14 7.91
CA LYS A 149 8.19 5.73 7.56
C LYS A 149 7.02 5.10 6.79
N LEU A 150 5.81 5.65 6.90
CA LEU A 150 4.64 5.20 6.12
C LEU A 150 4.82 5.42 4.61
N GLN A 151 5.75 6.28 4.16
CA GLN A 151 6.09 6.45 2.74
C GLN A 151 6.56 5.14 2.08
N GLN A 152 7.04 4.20 2.89
CA GLN A 152 7.55 2.91 2.41
C GLN A 152 6.46 1.83 2.32
N VAL A 153 5.23 2.15 2.73
CA VAL A 153 4.10 1.21 2.85
C VAL A 153 2.97 1.65 1.92
N TYR A 154 2.45 0.72 1.14
CA TYR A 154 1.30 0.91 0.26
C TYR A 154 0.05 0.30 0.87
N PHE A 155 -1.09 0.97 0.69
CA PHE A 155 -2.34 0.61 1.33
C PHE A 155 -3.44 0.33 0.30
N VAL A 156 -4.41 -0.46 0.72
CA VAL A 156 -5.73 -0.54 0.08
C VAL A 156 -6.77 -0.07 1.09
N ALA A 157 -7.83 0.54 0.58
CA ALA A 157 -8.91 1.05 1.40
C ALA A 157 -10.19 1.17 0.58
N GLN A 158 -11.32 1.16 1.27
CA GLN A 158 -12.60 1.54 0.68
C GLN A 158 -12.77 3.05 0.81
N SER A 159 -13.11 3.69 -0.31
CA SER A 159 -13.52 5.08 -0.33
C SER A 159 -14.86 5.27 0.38
N SER A 160 -14.94 6.33 1.16
CA SER A 160 -16.16 6.93 1.68
C SER A 160 -16.48 8.18 0.85
N SER A 161 -17.45 8.99 1.29
CA SER A 161 -17.83 10.21 0.57
C SER A 161 -16.73 11.29 0.64
N GLY A 162 -16.58 12.04 -0.45
CA GLY A 162 -15.75 13.25 -0.51
C GLY A 162 -14.24 13.01 -0.33
N GLY A 163 -13.68 11.97 -0.96
CA GLY A 163 -12.24 11.65 -0.90
C GLY A 163 -11.76 11.09 0.45
N LYS A 164 -12.68 10.89 1.40
CA LYS A 164 -12.37 10.29 2.70
C LYS A 164 -12.28 8.78 2.57
N LEU A 165 -11.27 8.16 3.17
CA LEU A 165 -11.18 6.70 3.28
C LEU A 165 -11.85 6.21 4.56
N ALA A 166 -12.50 5.05 4.50
CA ALA A 166 -13.07 4.42 5.68
C ALA A 166 -11.94 3.85 6.56
N ASN A 167 -11.67 4.46 7.72
CA ASN A 167 -10.51 4.13 8.56
C ASN A 167 -10.31 2.63 8.85
N LYS A 168 -11.39 1.87 9.01
CA LYS A 168 -11.34 0.43 9.33
C LYS A 168 -10.95 -0.45 8.14
N SER A 169 -11.19 0.01 6.91
CA SER A 169 -10.86 -0.73 5.69
C SER A 169 -9.41 -0.49 5.24
N ILE A 170 -8.74 0.53 5.79
CA ILE A 170 -7.33 0.81 5.50
C ILE A 170 -6.48 -0.34 6.04
N GLN A 171 -5.76 -0.99 5.13
CA GLN A 171 -4.85 -2.07 5.44
C GLN A 171 -3.67 -2.07 4.46
N PRO A 172 -2.50 -2.56 4.89
CA PRO A 172 -1.36 -2.68 3.98
C PRO A 172 -1.67 -3.65 2.84
N LEU A 173 -1.21 -3.31 1.64
CA LEU A 173 -1.42 -4.12 0.45
C LEU A 173 -0.69 -5.48 0.55
N ALA A 174 -1.33 -6.55 0.09
CA ALA A 174 -0.72 -7.86 -0.02
C ALA A 174 -1.00 -8.45 -1.42
N LEU A 175 0.06 -8.73 -2.17
CA LEU A 175 0.03 -9.33 -3.50
C LEU A 175 1.12 -10.40 -3.60
N SER A 176 0.72 -11.63 -3.94
CA SER A 176 1.65 -12.71 -4.21
C SER A 176 2.32 -12.55 -5.57
N THR A 177 3.50 -13.16 -5.72
CA THR A 177 4.20 -13.23 -7.01
C THR A 177 3.35 -13.85 -8.10
N THR A 178 2.61 -14.92 -7.79
CA THR A 178 1.70 -15.57 -8.76
C THR A 178 0.63 -14.62 -9.27
N LYS A 179 0.05 -13.79 -8.41
CA LYS A 179 -0.96 -12.80 -8.78
C LYS A 179 -0.35 -11.69 -9.65
N LEU A 180 0.85 -11.22 -9.32
CA LEU A 180 1.56 -10.24 -10.14
C LEU A 180 1.95 -10.81 -11.51
N MET A 181 2.44 -12.04 -11.57
CA MET A 181 2.71 -12.72 -12.84
C MET A 181 1.44 -12.91 -13.67
N GLN A 182 0.30 -13.22 -13.05
CA GLN A 182 -0.97 -13.32 -13.78
C GLN A 182 -1.47 -11.95 -14.28
N LEU A 183 -1.29 -10.89 -13.49
CA LEU A 183 -1.71 -9.54 -13.87
C LEU A 183 -0.91 -9.01 -15.07
N PHE A 184 0.38 -9.30 -15.13
CA PHE A 184 1.30 -8.80 -16.15
C PHE A 184 1.63 -9.82 -17.26
N GLY A 185 1.24 -11.09 -17.06
CA GLY A 185 1.37 -12.13 -18.08
C GLY A 185 0.39 -11.86 -19.22
N ASP A 186 0.90 -11.89 -20.45
CA ASP A 186 0.10 -11.65 -21.64
C ASP A 186 -1.17 -12.51 -21.60
N ASN A 187 -2.35 -11.87 -21.74
CA ASN A 187 -3.64 -12.52 -21.93
C ASN A 187 -3.67 -13.29 -23.26
N VAL A 188 -2.84 -14.32 -23.43
CA VAL A 188 -2.85 -15.19 -24.62
C VAL A 188 -4.06 -16.14 -24.59
N ALA A 189 -4.79 -16.22 -23.47
CA ALA A 189 -5.87 -17.19 -23.27
C ALA A 189 -7.24 -16.56 -22.97
N THR A 190 -7.75 -15.65 -23.81
CA THR A 190 -9.20 -15.34 -23.82
C THR A 190 -9.79 -14.79 -25.13
N SER A 191 -9.04 -14.71 -26.23
CA SER A 191 -9.60 -14.31 -27.55
C SER A 191 -9.98 -15.48 -28.47
N GLN A 192 -9.75 -16.74 -28.11
CA GLN A 192 -10.10 -17.92 -28.92
C GLN A 192 -11.45 -18.58 -28.56
N ARG A 193 -12.46 -17.81 -28.14
CA ARG A 193 -13.81 -18.37 -27.89
C ARG A 193 -14.95 -17.48 -28.35
N GLN A 194 -14.83 -16.81 -29.51
CA GLN A 194 -16.00 -16.39 -30.30
C GLN A 194 -15.62 -16.39 -31.79
N GLY A 195 -15.67 -17.57 -32.41
CA GLY A 195 -15.36 -17.76 -33.82
C GLY A 195 -15.86 -19.12 -34.32
N SER A 196 -17.15 -19.39 -34.10
CA SER A 196 -17.93 -20.55 -34.60
C SER A 196 -19.30 -20.41 -33.92
N ASP A 197 -20.48 -20.40 -34.57
CA ASP A 197 -20.90 -20.66 -35.93
C ASP A 197 -21.99 -19.64 -36.27
N ASN A 198 -21.94 -19.03 -37.45
CA ASN A 198 -23.15 -18.54 -38.12
C ASN A 198 -22.95 -18.79 -39.62
N LEU A 199 -22.91 -20.08 -39.98
CA LEU A 199 -23.27 -20.49 -41.33
C LEU A 199 -24.79 -20.55 -41.37
N GLY A 200 -25.38 -19.62 -42.11
CA GLY A 200 -26.81 -19.59 -42.36
C GLY A 200 -27.26 -20.72 -43.28
N THR A 201 -28.47 -21.18 -43.05
CA THR A 201 -29.35 -21.72 -44.09
C THR A 201 -30.79 -21.35 -43.79
N SER A 202 -31.44 -20.83 -44.82
CA SER A 202 -32.78 -20.27 -44.81
C SER A 202 -33.90 -21.29 -45.03
N ASN A 203 -35.12 -20.85 -44.70
CA ASN A 203 -36.43 -21.17 -45.29
C ASN A 203 -37.16 -22.46 -44.86
N GLY A 204 -38.43 -22.26 -44.44
CA GLY A 204 -39.45 -23.30 -44.31
C GLY A 204 -40.73 -22.83 -43.59
N ASP A 205 -41.78 -22.58 -44.36
CA ASP A 205 -43.10 -22.03 -44.01
C ASP A 205 -44.00 -22.84 -43.05
N LYS A 206 -44.87 -22.10 -42.34
CA LYS A 206 -46.29 -22.32 -41.95
C LYS A 206 -46.79 -23.71 -41.46
N LEU A 207 -47.48 -23.73 -40.30
CA LEU A 207 -48.97 -23.82 -40.20
C LEU A 207 -49.51 -23.92 -38.75
N ARG A 208 -50.53 -23.08 -38.48
CA ARG A 208 -51.75 -23.21 -37.64
C ARG A 208 -51.79 -24.14 -36.41
N GLY A 209 -52.39 -23.62 -35.32
CA GLY A 209 -53.34 -24.45 -34.53
C GLY A 209 -53.65 -24.05 -33.07
N GLN A 210 -54.60 -23.12 -32.90
CA GLN A 210 -55.62 -23.06 -31.84
C GLN A 210 -55.26 -22.80 -30.35
N ARG A 211 -56.32 -22.33 -29.68
CA ARG A 211 -56.45 -21.48 -28.50
C ARG A 211 -57.14 -22.29 -27.40
N LEU A 212 -56.67 -22.23 -26.15
CA LEU A 212 -57.56 -22.33 -24.99
C LEU A 212 -56.96 -21.61 -23.78
N VAL A 213 -57.82 -20.86 -23.11
CA VAL A 213 -57.56 -19.95 -21.99
C VAL A 213 -57.86 -20.66 -20.68
N THR A 214 -57.07 -20.36 -19.64
CA THR A 214 -57.37 -20.21 -18.19
C THR A 214 -56.00 -20.35 -17.47
N SER A 215 -55.65 -19.73 -16.35
CA SER A 215 -56.21 -18.75 -15.42
C SER A 215 -55.02 -18.33 -14.53
N SER A 216 -55.03 -17.07 -14.08
CA SER A 216 -54.23 -16.39 -13.05
C SER A 216 -53.09 -17.11 -12.30
N GLY A 217 -51.94 -16.43 -12.25
CA GLY A 217 -50.86 -16.66 -11.28
C GLY A 217 -49.81 -15.55 -11.39
N ASP A 218 -49.55 -14.91 -10.26
CA ASP A 218 -49.04 -13.55 -10.12
C ASP A 218 -47.49 -13.50 -9.96
N LYS A 219 -46.93 -12.29 -10.17
CA LYS A 219 -45.65 -11.76 -9.65
C LYS A 219 -44.29 -12.03 -10.35
N HIS A 220 -43.81 -10.92 -10.90
CA HIS A 220 -42.49 -10.29 -10.74
C HIS A 220 -41.22 -10.88 -11.39
N ILE A 221 -40.75 -10.06 -12.32
CA ILE A 221 -39.39 -9.84 -12.83
C ILE A 221 -38.32 -9.91 -11.73
N ALA A 222 -37.27 -10.71 -11.93
CA ALA A 222 -35.90 -10.34 -11.60
C ALA A 222 -34.87 -11.14 -12.41
N ARG A 223 -34.09 -10.41 -13.21
CA ARG A 223 -32.81 -10.85 -13.78
C ARG A 223 -31.77 -10.98 -12.66
N THR A 224 -31.09 -12.13 -12.67
CA THR A 224 -29.63 -12.29 -12.77
C THR A 224 -28.74 -11.10 -12.35
N GLN A 225 -27.95 -11.26 -11.29
CA GLN A 225 -26.51 -11.62 -11.33
C GLN A 225 -25.82 -11.24 -10.00
N ALA A 226 -25.23 -12.26 -9.38
CA ALA A 226 -24.33 -12.14 -8.25
C ALA A 226 -23.03 -11.45 -8.67
N SER A 227 -22.62 -10.42 -7.94
CA SER A 227 -21.26 -9.91 -7.96
C SER A 227 -20.40 -10.81 -7.06
N ASN A 228 -19.49 -11.57 -7.68
CA ASN A 228 -18.45 -12.30 -6.96
C ASN A 228 -17.44 -11.31 -6.38
N ALA A 229 -17.51 -11.10 -5.06
CA ALA A 229 -16.48 -10.42 -4.30
C ALA A 229 -15.27 -11.34 -4.12
N LEU A 230 -14.06 -10.77 -4.25
CA LEU A 230 -12.82 -11.42 -3.83
C LEU A 230 -12.76 -11.37 -2.30
N GLU A 231 -13.15 -12.47 -1.66
CA GLU A 231 -12.99 -12.64 -0.22
C GLU A 231 -11.51 -12.84 0.16
N PRO A 232 -11.07 -12.30 1.31
CA PRO A 232 -9.77 -12.59 1.89
C PRO A 232 -9.73 -13.98 2.54
N ASP A 233 -8.74 -14.79 2.17
CA ASP A 233 -8.48 -16.10 2.78
C ASP A 233 -8.05 -15.94 4.26
N PRO A 234 -8.77 -16.52 5.25
CA PRO A 234 -8.51 -16.30 6.67
C PRO A 234 -7.63 -17.38 7.32
N LYS A 235 -6.73 -18.06 6.59
CA LYS A 235 -5.85 -19.09 7.19
C LYS A 235 -4.37 -18.85 6.99
N CYS A 236 -3.82 -17.93 7.78
CA CYS A 236 -2.41 -18.04 8.20
C CYS A 236 -2.33 -17.87 9.74
N VAL A 237 -2.46 -18.98 10.45
CA VAL A 237 -2.23 -19.05 11.90
C VAL A 237 -0.79 -19.50 12.11
N SER A 238 0.11 -18.56 12.36
CA SER A 238 1.44 -18.87 12.86
C SER A 238 1.37 -19.04 14.38
N LYS A 239 1.43 -20.29 14.85
CA LYS A 239 1.60 -20.60 16.27
C LYS A 239 2.98 -20.11 16.72
N GLN A 240 3.05 -19.03 17.49
CA GLN A 240 4.28 -18.69 18.22
C GLN A 240 4.33 -19.51 19.51
N VAL A 241 5.29 -20.44 19.53
CA VAL A 241 5.75 -21.12 20.74
C VAL A 241 6.46 -20.08 21.60
N ARG A 242 5.96 -19.87 22.82
CA ARG A 242 6.66 -19.11 23.86
C ARG A 242 7.85 -19.95 24.32
N VAL A 243 9.06 -19.48 24.04
CA VAL A 243 10.23 -19.87 24.83
C VAL A 243 10.44 -18.75 25.86
N SER A 244 10.22 -19.10 27.12
CA SER A 244 10.60 -18.29 28.26
C SER A 244 12.05 -18.59 28.56
N GLU A 245 12.94 -17.62 28.33
CA GLU A 245 14.28 -17.65 28.90
C GLU A 245 14.43 -16.61 30.00
N SER A 246 15.06 -17.09 31.06
CA SER A 246 15.09 -16.62 32.42
C SER A 246 16.05 -15.44 32.65
N ALA A 247 15.79 -14.76 33.77
CA ALA A 247 16.59 -13.70 34.35
C ALA A 247 18.11 -13.95 34.33
N GLY A 248 18.85 -12.93 33.88
CA GLY A 248 20.28 -12.76 34.11
C GLY A 248 20.56 -11.30 34.46
N ASN A 249 20.97 -11.06 35.70
CA ASN A 249 21.33 -9.75 36.26
C ASN A 249 22.49 -9.11 35.48
N LEU A 250 22.42 -7.80 35.22
CA LEU A 250 23.58 -6.96 34.93
C LEU A 250 23.62 -5.79 35.92
N SER A 251 24.33 -6.05 37.02
CA SER A 251 24.87 -5.07 37.95
C SER A 251 26.08 -4.37 37.32
N ALA A 252 26.17 -3.05 37.49
CA ALA A 252 27.32 -2.17 37.23
C ALA A 252 27.86 -2.18 35.77
N CYS A 253 28.07 -1.06 35.09
CA CYS A 253 29.06 -0.05 35.42
C CYS A 253 28.62 1.32 34.87
N ALA A 254 28.61 2.33 35.72
CA ALA A 254 28.72 3.71 35.29
C ALA A 254 30.14 3.93 34.75
N THR A 255 30.28 4.40 33.51
CA THR A 255 31.48 5.15 33.12
C THR A 255 31.13 6.16 32.04
N ASN A 256 31.28 7.43 32.38
CA ASN A 256 31.27 8.55 31.46
C ASN A 256 32.28 8.30 30.34
N ARG A 257 31.86 8.39 29.08
CA ARG A 257 32.78 8.65 27.97
C ARG A 257 32.25 9.79 27.10
N VAL A 258 33.20 10.68 26.87
CA VAL A 258 33.15 12.01 26.27
C VAL A 258 32.70 11.94 24.81
N LEU A 259 31.83 12.86 24.40
CA LEU A 259 31.48 13.11 23.01
C LEU A 259 32.73 13.59 22.26
N SER A 260 33.28 12.75 21.39
CA SER A 260 34.33 13.13 20.45
C SER A 260 33.70 13.89 19.28
N ASN A 261 34.01 15.17 19.16
CA ASN A 261 33.70 15.97 17.98
C ASN A 261 34.75 15.66 16.91
N GLN A 262 34.49 14.65 16.08
CA GLN A 262 35.22 14.48 14.82
C GLN A 262 34.27 14.81 13.67
N VAL A 263 34.58 15.92 13.00
CA VAL A 263 33.99 16.34 11.74
C VAL A 263 34.30 15.26 10.72
N MET A 264 33.27 14.58 10.21
CA MET A 264 33.41 13.61 9.13
C MET A 264 33.61 14.40 7.83
N THR A 265 34.87 14.61 7.45
CA THR A 265 35.22 15.06 6.11
C THR A 265 35.05 13.87 5.16
N CYS A 266 33.88 13.75 4.55
CA CYS A 266 33.70 12.85 3.41
C CYS A 266 34.43 13.46 2.22
N GLU A 267 35.48 12.80 1.75
CA GLU A 267 36.08 13.09 0.45
C GLU A 267 35.00 12.88 -0.62
N VAL A 268 34.60 13.98 -1.26
CA VAL A 268 33.68 13.96 -2.39
C VAL A 268 34.45 13.47 -3.60
N VAL A 269 34.25 12.21 -3.97
CA VAL A 269 34.62 11.71 -5.30
C VAL A 269 33.78 12.50 -6.32
N PRO A 270 34.39 13.14 -7.33
CA PRO A 270 33.64 13.93 -8.30
C PRO A 270 32.79 13.01 -9.18
N ILE A 271 31.47 13.09 -9.01
CA ILE A 271 30.52 12.41 -9.90
C ILE A 271 30.56 13.13 -11.24
N SER A 272 31.28 12.54 -12.19
CA SER A 272 31.08 12.82 -13.61
C SER A 272 29.83 12.08 -14.07
N HIS A 273 29.06 12.72 -14.95
CA HIS A 273 27.86 12.26 -15.67
C HIS A 273 26.53 12.82 -15.13
N THR A 274 26.07 13.82 -15.86
CA THR A 274 24.75 14.44 -15.86
C THR A 274 23.64 13.37 -15.94
N LYS A 275 23.13 12.91 -14.80
CA LYS A 275 21.89 12.12 -14.77
C LYS A 275 20.70 13.07 -14.90
N LYS A 276 19.89 12.85 -15.94
CA LYS A 276 18.57 13.48 -16.12
C LYS A 276 17.73 13.24 -14.87
N LEU A 277 16.72 14.08 -14.63
CA LEU A 277 15.80 13.88 -13.53
C LEU A 277 15.14 12.49 -13.65
N PRO A 278 14.86 11.76 -12.55
CA PRO A 278 14.23 10.43 -12.58
C PRO A 278 12.94 10.35 -13.40
N GLN A 279 12.25 11.48 -13.53
CA GLN A 279 11.01 11.64 -14.30
C GLN A 279 11.25 11.64 -15.82
N GLU A 280 12.46 11.94 -16.27
CA GLU A 280 12.87 12.02 -17.67
C GLU A 280 13.66 10.79 -18.15
N GLN A 281 13.94 9.83 -17.26
CA GLN A 281 14.65 8.60 -17.56
C GLN A 281 13.73 7.53 -18.16
N SER A 282 14.21 6.88 -19.22
CA SER A 282 13.51 5.79 -19.91
C SER A 282 13.58 4.47 -19.14
N ASN A 283 12.67 3.54 -19.44
CA ASN A 283 12.63 2.23 -18.76
C ASN A 283 13.88 1.38 -19.04
N GLU A 284 14.48 1.54 -20.22
CA GLU A 284 15.74 0.88 -20.58
C GLU A 284 16.89 1.43 -19.74
N GLU A 285 16.99 2.76 -19.59
CA GLU A 285 17.99 3.39 -18.72
C GLU A 285 17.84 2.93 -17.26
N TRP A 286 16.60 2.72 -16.79
CA TRP A 286 16.36 2.17 -15.46
C TRP A 286 16.79 0.71 -15.29
N LEU A 287 16.56 -0.13 -16.30
CA LEU A 287 17.02 -1.52 -16.28
C LEU A 287 18.54 -1.60 -16.38
N GLN A 288 19.16 -0.72 -17.16
CA GLN A 288 20.62 -0.64 -17.27
C GLN A 288 21.27 -0.15 -15.96
N ASP A 289 20.71 0.88 -15.31
CA ASP A 289 21.18 1.33 -13.99
C ASP A 289 21.03 0.23 -12.92
N TYR A 290 20.01 -0.63 -13.04
CA TYR A 290 19.85 -1.81 -12.18
C TYR A 290 20.98 -2.82 -12.41
N ASP A 291 21.24 -3.17 -13.67
CA ASP A 291 22.25 -4.18 -14.03
C ASP A 291 23.69 -3.70 -13.74
N SER A 292 23.91 -2.38 -13.78
CA SER A 292 25.23 -1.78 -13.52
C SER A 292 25.57 -1.66 -12.03
N ALA A 293 24.57 -1.81 -11.16
CA ALA A 293 24.69 -1.65 -9.71
C ALA A 293 24.71 -2.98 -8.94
N SER A 294 24.54 -4.11 -9.66
CA SER A 294 24.72 -5.49 -9.19
C SER A 294 26.17 -5.92 -9.46
#